data_AF-B1FS05-F1
#
_entry.id   AF-B1FS05-F1
#
_cell.length_a   1.000
_cell.length_b   1.000
_cell.length_c   1.000
_cell.angle_alpha   90.00
_cell.angle_beta   90.00
_cell.angle_gamma   90.00
#
_symmetry.space_group_name_H-M   'P 1'
#
loop_
_entity.id
_entity.type
_entity.pdbx_description
1 polymer ?
#
loop_
_entity_poly.entity_id
_entity_poly.type
_entity_poly.pdbx_seq_one_letter_code
_entity_poly.pdbx_strand_id
1 'polypeptide(L)'
;MRETFARHPIVGEVHGHGLVASLQLAEAPAERRRFANGGDVGTICRDFCFNGNLIMRATGDRMLLSPPLVISRQEIDELVSKAKKAVDATAQQLGLS
;
A
#
# COMPACT_ATOMS: atom_id res chain seq x y z
N MET A 1 6.00 8.47 0.35
CA MET A 1 4.63 7.90 0.51
C MET A 1 3.56 8.70 -0.22
N ARG A 2 3.14 9.88 0.27
CA ARG A 2 2.06 10.66 -0.38
C ARG A 2 2.37 10.95 -1.85
N GLU A 3 3.55 11.46 -2.15
CA GLU A 3 3.98 11.75 -3.52
C GLU A 3 4.01 10.49 -4.40
N THR A 4 4.57 9.39 -3.87
CA THR A 4 4.70 8.11 -4.58
C THR A 4 3.37 7.50 -5.02
N PHE A 5 2.32 7.64 -4.19
CA PHE A 5 1.03 6.99 -4.39
C PHE A 5 -0.09 7.95 -4.79
N ALA A 6 0.18 9.26 -4.94
CA ALA A 6 -0.84 10.28 -5.21
C ALA A 6 -1.70 10.02 -6.46
N ARG A 7 -1.17 9.28 -7.44
CA ARG A 7 -1.83 8.98 -8.72
C ARG A 7 -1.91 7.48 -9.00
N HIS A 8 -1.78 6.64 -7.97
CA HIS A 8 -1.76 5.20 -8.17
C HIS A 8 -3.19 4.70 -8.46
N PRO A 9 -3.41 3.85 -9.48
CA PRO A 9 -4.75 3.45 -9.95
C PRO A 9 -5.61 2.75 -8.90
N ILE A 10 -4.97 2.10 -7.92
CA ILE A 10 -5.67 1.37 -6.85
C ILE A 10 -5.51 1.99 -5.45
N VAL A 11 -4.94 3.20 -5.31
CA VAL A 11 -4.79 3.84 -3.98
C VAL A 11 -5.77 5.00 -3.86
N GLY A 12 -6.74 4.85 -2.97
CA GLY A 12 -7.76 5.87 -2.70
C GLY A 12 -7.28 6.96 -1.74
N GLU A 13 -6.54 6.58 -0.71
CA GLU A 13 -6.10 7.50 0.34
C GLU A 13 -4.73 7.08 0.88
N VAL A 14 -3.86 8.07 1.10
CA VAL A 14 -2.60 7.90 1.84
C VAL A 14 -2.71 8.69 3.12
N HIS A 15 -2.83 7.98 4.25
CA HIS A 15 -2.90 8.61 5.57
C HIS A 15 -1.65 8.27 6.37
N GLY A 16 -1.12 9.22 7.14
CA GLY A 16 0.04 8.97 7.99
C GLY A 16 0.39 10.16 8.89
N HIS A 17 0.98 9.83 10.04
CA HIS A 17 1.46 10.76 11.06
C HIS A 17 2.72 10.18 11.72
N GLY A 18 3.78 10.98 11.81
CA GLY A 18 5.08 10.48 12.28
C GLY A 18 5.60 9.32 11.42
N LEU A 19 5.97 8.22 12.06
CA LEU A 19 6.42 6.98 11.41
C LEU A 19 5.30 5.93 11.24
N VAL A 20 4.04 6.32 11.37
CA VAL A 20 2.89 5.45 11.09
C VAL A 20 2.23 5.93 9.80
N ALA A 21 2.02 5.01 8.86
CA ALA A 21 1.33 5.30 7.62
C ALA A 21 0.41 4.15 7.19
N SER A 22 -0.57 4.49 6.36
CA SER A 22 -1.50 3.55 5.78
C SER A 22 -1.87 3.94 4.35
N LEU A 23 -2.09 2.93 3.51
CA LEU A 23 -2.55 3.05 2.14
C LEU A 23 -3.93 2.39 2.07
N GLN A 24 -4.96 3.14 1.71
CA GLN A 24 -6.27 2.56 1.42
C GLN A 24 -6.30 2.11 -0.05
N LEU A 25 -6.58 0.83 -0.28
CA LEU A 25 -6.81 0.27 -1.59
C LEU A 25 -8.25 0.56 -2.03
N ALA A 26 -8.43 1.03 -3.26
CA ALA A 26 -9.72 1.40 -3.83
C ALA A 26 -9.83 0.94 -5.28
N GLU A 27 -11.03 0.52 -5.69
CA GLU A 27 -11.29 0.02 -7.05
C GLU A 27 -11.30 1.17 -8.05
N ALA A 28 -11.92 2.29 -7.67
CA ALA A 28 -11.88 3.54 -8.44
C ALA A 28 -11.61 4.71 -7.48
N PRO A 29 -10.33 5.06 -7.28
CA PRO A 29 -9.93 6.20 -6.42
C PRO A 29 -10.61 7.52 -6.80
N ALA A 30 -10.78 7.79 -8.10
CA ALA A 30 -11.40 9.01 -8.60
C ALA A 30 -12.88 9.15 -8.18
N GLU A 31 -13.59 8.02 -8.09
CA GLU A 31 -14.99 7.94 -7.66
C GLU A 31 -15.13 7.72 -6.15
N ARG A 32 -14.01 7.59 -5.42
CA ARG A 32 -13.95 7.17 -4.01
C ARG A 32 -14.64 5.82 -3.76
N ARG A 33 -14.63 4.94 -4.77
CA ARG A 33 -15.25 3.61 -4.72
C ARG A 33 -14.26 2.58 -4.18
N ARG A 34 -14.64 1.93 -3.09
CA ARG A 34 -13.85 0.87 -2.43
C ARG A 34 -14.11 -0.47 -3.11
N PHE A 35 -13.16 -1.39 -2.99
CA PHE A 35 -13.38 -2.78 -3.37
C PHE A 35 -14.46 -3.41 -2.50
N ALA A 36 -15.44 -4.09 -3.12
CA ALA A 36 -16.43 -4.87 -2.39
C ALA A 36 -15.79 -6.01 -1.59
N ASN A 37 -14.73 -6.61 -2.13
CA ASN A 37 -13.92 -7.66 -1.52
C ASN A 37 -12.58 -7.11 -0.95
N GLY A 38 -12.64 -5.95 -0.27
CA GLY A 38 -11.44 -5.26 0.20
C GLY A 38 -10.50 -6.11 1.07
N GLY A 39 -11.02 -7.05 1.86
CA GLY A 39 -10.20 -7.97 2.66
C GLY A 39 -9.34 -8.93 1.82
N ASP A 40 -9.87 -9.44 0.71
CA ASP A 40 -9.12 -10.31 -0.20
C ASP A 40 -8.04 -9.51 -0.93
N VAL A 41 -8.39 -8.31 -1.40
CA VAL A 41 -7.45 -7.39 -2.07
C VAL A 41 -6.31 -6.98 -1.13
N GLY A 42 -6.64 -6.66 0.13
CA GLY A 42 -5.63 -6.39 1.16
C GLY A 42 -4.73 -7.59 1.42
N THR A 43 -5.28 -8.81 1.44
CA THR A 43 -4.50 -10.05 1.61
C THR A 43 -3.56 -10.29 0.44
N ILE A 44 -4.02 -10.11 -0.80
CA ILE A 44 -3.19 -10.19 -2.00
C ILE A 44 -2.03 -9.18 -1.92
N CYS A 45 -2.32 -7.92 -1.59
CA CYS A 45 -1.29 -6.89 -1.45
C CYS A 45 -0.28 -7.23 -0.35
N ARG A 46 -0.75 -7.77 0.79
CA ARG A 46 0.10 -8.23 1.88
C ARG A 46 1.06 -9.33 1.42
N ASP A 47 0.56 -10.29 0.66
CA ASP A 47 1.37 -11.41 0.18
C ASP A 47 2.44 -10.94 -0.81
N PHE A 48 2.13 -9.96 -1.67
CA PHE A 48 3.14 -9.29 -2.48
C PHE A 48 4.18 -8.52 -1.65
N CYS A 49 3.77 -7.85 -0.57
CA CYS A 49 4.72 -7.21 0.34
C CYS A 49 5.68 -8.26 0.94
N PHE A 50 5.16 -9.39 1.43
CA PHE A 50 5.97 -10.47 1.99
C PHE A 50 6.97 -11.02 0.97
N ASN A 51 6.52 -11.31 -0.25
CA ASN A 51 7.38 -11.78 -1.34
C ASN A 51 8.45 -10.74 -1.73
N GLY A 52 8.17 -9.46 -1.52
CA GLY A 52 9.09 -8.35 -1.73
C GLY A 52 10.01 -8.02 -0.54
N ASN A 53 10.08 -8.88 0.47
CA ASN A 53 10.82 -8.63 1.72
C ASN A 53 10.40 -7.34 2.43
N LEU A 54 9.08 -7.07 2.46
CA LEU A 54 8.47 -5.97 3.17
C LEU A 54 7.30 -6.48 4.02
N ILE A 55 7.30 -6.13 5.30
CA ILE A 55 6.18 -6.49 6.18
C ILE A 55 5.23 -5.29 6.26
N MET A 56 4.02 -5.47 5.74
CA MET A 56 2.91 -4.54 5.93
C MET A 56 1.69 -5.34 6.41
N ARG A 57 0.85 -4.71 7.25
CA ARG A 57 -0.35 -5.36 7.77
C ARG A 57 -1.55 -4.99 6.91
N ALA A 58 -2.30 -5.98 6.42
CA ALA A 58 -3.63 -5.77 5.87
C ALA A 58 -4.68 -5.66 6.99
N THR A 59 -5.60 -4.73 6.87
CA THR A 59 -6.78 -4.60 7.73
C THR A 59 -7.95 -4.19 6.83
N GLY A 60 -8.69 -5.17 6.33
CA GLY A 60 -9.63 -4.96 5.24
C GLY A 60 -8.91 -4.48 3.98
N ASP A 61 -9.39 -3.38 3.39
CA ASP A 61 -8.83 -2.71 2.22
C ASP A 61 -7.59 -1.84 2.53
N ARG A 62 -7.14 -1.78 3.78
CA ARG A 62 -6.09 -0.86 4.21
C ARG A 62 -4.79 -1.59 4.55
N MET A 63 -3.70 -1.13 3.95
CA MET A 63 -2.33 -1.59 4.22
C MET A 63 -1.64 -0.64 5.18
N LEU A 64 -1.20 -1.13 6.34
CA LEU A 64 -0.58 -0.35 7.40
C LEU A 64 0.91 -0.67 7.54
N LEU A 65 1.69 0.36 7.90
CA LEU A 65 3.10 0.24 8.25
C LEU A 65 3.45 1.14 9.45
N SER A 66 4.37 0.63 10.27
CA SER A 66 4.91 1.32 11.43
C SER A 66 6.35 0.81 11.67
N PRO A 67 7.33 1.24 10.86
CA PRO A 67 8.71 0.84 11.04
C PRO A 67 9.27 1.20 12.42
N PRO A 68 10.37 0.56 12.84
CA PRO A 68 11.08 0.93 14.07
C PRO A 68 11.47 2.41 14.09
N LEU A 69 11.49 3.01 15.27
CA LEU A 69 11.81 4.44 15.44
C LEU A 69 13.27 4.79 15.09
N VAL A 70 14.14 3.78 15.00
CA VAL A 70 15.56 3.91 14.64
C VAL A 70 15.79 3.92 13.12
N ILE A 71 14.73 3.82 12.31
CA ILE A 71 14.84 3.75 10.85
C ILE A 71 15.49 5.01 10.26
N SER A 72 16.42 4.80 9.33
CA SER A 72 17.09 5.86 8.59
C SER A 72 16.28 6.32 7.38
N ARG A 73 16.64 7.48 6.82
CA ARG A 73 15.99 7.99 5.58
C ARG A 73 16.17 7.04 4.39
N GLN A 74 17.34 6.42 4.28
CA GLN A 74 17.62 5.47 3.19
C GLN A 74 16.74 4.21 3.29
N GLU A 75 16.55 3.69 4.50
CA GLU A 75 15.64 2.56 4.73
C GLU A 75 14.17 2.96 4.49
N ILE A 76 13.79 4.21 4.75
CA ILE A 76 12.46 4.72 4.38
C ILE A 76 12.29 4.72 2.85
N ASP A 77 13.29 5.16 2.09
CA ASP A 77 13.23 5.16 0.62
C ASP A 77 13.12 3.73 0.07
N GLU A 78 13.87 2.79 0.65
CA GLU A 78 13.77 1.37 0.32
C GLU A 78 12.38 0.80 0.65
N LEU A 79 11.85 1.11 1.84
CA LEU A 79 10.52 0.70 2.27
C LEU A 79 9.45 1.19 1.29
N VAL A 80 9.51 2.47 0.91
CA VAL A 80 8.57 3.10 -0.04
C VAL A 80 8.68 2.44 -1.41
N SER A 81 9.89 2.15 -1.88
CA SER A 81 10.14 1.47 -3.15
C SER A 81 9.57 0.05 -3.17
N LYS A 82 9.78 -0.74 -2.10
CA LYS A 82 9.19 -2.07 -1.95
C LYS A 82 7.68 -2.03 -1.87
N ALA A 83 7.12 -1.07 -1.12
CA ALA A 83 5.68 -0.88 -1.02
C ALA A 83 5.09 -0.56 -2.40
N LYS A 84 5.75 0.30 -3.19
CA LYS A 84 5.30 0.63 -4.54
C LYS A 84 5.23 -0.62 -5.41
N LYS A 85 6.28 -1.44 -5.43
CA LYS A 85 6.31 -2.68 -6.22
C LYS A 85 5.18 -3.65 -5.83
N ALA A 86 4.89 -3.78 -4.54
CA ALA A 86 3.81 -4.65 -4.07
C ALA A 86 2.43 -4.14 -4.49
N VAL A 87 2.19 -2.84 -4.40
CA VAL A 87 0.92 -2.23 -4.83
C VAL A 87 0.78 -2.24 -6.36
N ASP A 88 1.86 -2.02 -7.11
CA ASP A 88 1.89 -2.15 -8.58
C ASP A 88 1.52 -3.60 -8.99
N ALA A 89 2.13 -4.60 -8.35
CA ALA A 89 1.84 -6.01 -8.62
C ALA A 89 0.40 -6.39 -8.26
N THR A 90 -0.14 -5.81 -7.19
CA THR A 90 -1.55 -5.96 -6.83
C THR A 90 -2.46 -5.38 -7.92
N ALA A 91 -2.15 -4.19 -8.43
CA ALA A 91 -2.93 -3.59 -9.52
C ALA A 91 -2.87 -4.44 -10.79
N GLN A 92 -1.70 -4.98 -11.13
CA GLN A 92 -1.53 -5.90 -12.26
C GLN A 92 -2.37 -7.17 -12.11
N GLN A 93 -2.34 -7.80 -10.94
CA GLN A 93 -3.14 -9.00 -10.68
C GLN A 93 -4.65 -8.73 -10.76
N LEU A 94 -5.09 -7.53 -10.40
CA LEU A 94 -6.49 -7.11 -10.50
C LEU A 94 -6.87 -6.60 -11.90
N GLY A 95 -5.92 -6.47 -12.83
CA GLY A 95 -6.16 -5.94 -14.18
C GLY A 95 -6.43 -4.43 -14.22
N LEU A 96 -5.94 -3.67 -13.24
CA LEU A 96 -6.17 -2.23 -13.06
C LEU A 96 -4.92 -1.37 -13.37
N SER A 97 -3.89 -1.95 -14.00
CA SER A 97 -2.63 -1.28 -14.34
C SER A 97 -2.35 -1.25 -15.84
#